data_AF-A0A7W1UT22-F1
#
_entry.id   AF-A0A7W1UT22-F1
#
_cell.length_a   1.000
_cell.length_b   1.000
_cell.length_c   1.000
_cell.angle_alpha   90.00
_cell.angle_beta   90.00
_cell.angle_gamma   90.00
#
_symmetry.space_group_name_H-M   'P 1'
#
loop_
_entity.id
_entity.type
_entity.pdbx_description
1 polymer ?
#
loop_
_entity_poly.entity_id
_entity_poly.type
_entity_poly.pdbx_seq_one_letter_code
_entity_poly.pdbx_strand_id
1 'polypeptide(L)' 'MTDCSQYLDERCSRGLGIVRYDFGDGNVAFGHHGGVPGFTTVALRTVTGRSIVLYQNGLDAHDILTSETPFIRAALAA' A
#
# COMPACT_ATOMS: atom_id res chain seq x y z
N MET A 1 2.11 -14.03 9.64
CA MET A 1 2.09 -12.88 8.69
C MET A 1 1.06 -13.26 7.64
N THR A 2 -0.02 -12.48 7.53
CA THR A 2 -1.31 -12.72 6.84
C THR A 2 -1.42 -13.98 5.98
N ASP A 3 -2.40 -14.83 6.28
CA ASP A 3 -2.77 -16.08 5.57
C ASP A 3 -3.23 -15.91 4.10
N CYS A 4 -2.83 -14.83 3.40
CA CYS A 4 -3.21 -14.52 2.01
C CYS A 4 -4.65 -14.92 1.65
N SER A 5 -5.58 -14.76 2.60
CA SER A 5 -6.87 -15.47 2.61
C SER A 5 -7.78 -15.03 1.46
N GLN A 6 -7.45 -13.88 0.87
CA GLN A 6 -8.11 -13.33 -0.30
C GLN A 6 -7.06 -12.90 -1.32
N TYR A 7 -7.09 -13.53 -2.49
CA TYR A 7 -6.41 -13.04 -3.70
C TYR A 7 -7.05 -11.72 -4.15
N LEU A 8 -6.23 -10.70 -4.45
CA LEU A 8 -6.70 -9.46 -5.06
C LEU A 8 -6.27 -9.41 -6.53
N ASP A 9 -4.97 -9.64 -6.79
CA ASP A 9 -4.37 -9.73 -8.11
C ASP A 9 -3.01 -10.46 -8.04
N GLU A 10 -2.28 -10.53 -9.16
CA GLU A 10 -1.00 -11.26 -9.27
C GLU A 10 0.08 -10.77 -8.29
N ARG A 11 -0.05 -9.54 -7.80
CA ARG A 11 0.93 -8.86 -6.93
C ARG A 11 0.36 -8.56 -5.54
N CYS A 12 -0.94 -8.66 -5.35
CA CYS A 12 -1.62 -8.27 -4.12
C CYS A 12 -2.45 -9.40 -3.52
N SER A 13 -2.37 -9.55 -2.20
CA SER A 13 -3.24 -10.42 -1.44
C SER A 13 -3.65 -9.77 -0.13
N ARG A 14 -4.83 -10.11 0.39
CA ARG A 14 -5.37 -9.60 1.65
C ARG A 14 -5.55 -10.73 2.66
N GLY A 15 -5.12 -10.47 3.89
CA GLY A 15 -5.43 -11.29 5.05
C GLY A 15 -6.43 -10.61 5.98
N LEU A 16 -6.15 -10.63 7.29
CA LEU A 16 -6.97 -10.00 8.32
C LEU A 16 -6.83 -8.46 8.31
N GLY A 17 -7.46 -7.80 7.33
CA GLY A 17 -7.46 -6.34 7.20
C GLY A 17 -6.13 -5.74 6.71
N ILE A 18 -5.12 -6.57 6.47
CA ILE A 18 -3.81 -6.16 5.95
C ILE A 18 -3.63 -6.71 4.54
N VAL A 19 -3.07 -5.87 3.67
CA VAL A 19 -2.76 -6.20 2.28
C VAL A 19 -1.25 -6.39 2.14
N ARG A 20 -0.83 -7.48 1.52
CA ARG A 20 0.51 -7.70 0.99
C ARG A 20 0.57 -7.07 -0.41
N TYR A 21 1.62 -6.29 -0.66
CA TYR A 21 1.93 -5.68 -1.93
C TYR A 21 3.29 -6.18 -2.41
N ASP A 22 3.33 -6.71 -3.63
CA ASP A 22 4.53 -7.08 -4.36
C ASP A 22 4.82 -6.04 -5.46
N PHE A 23 5.92 -5.31 -5.35
CA PHE A 23 6.19 -4.24 -6.30
C PHE A 23 6.85 -4.75 -7.60
N GLY A 24 7.21 -6.03 -7.66
CA GLY A 24 7.77 -6.71 -8.84
C GLY A 24 9.27 -6.52 -9.03
N ASP A 25 9.93 -5.81 -8.13
CA ASP A 25 11.37 -5.54 -8.08
C ASP A 25 12.04 -6.23 -6.87
N GLY A 26 11.36 -7.21 -6.27
CA GLY A 26 11.78 -7.89 -5.05
C GLY A 26 11.37 -7.17 -3.77
N ASN A 27 10.80 -5.95 -3.86
CA ASN A 27 10.25 -5.27 -2.69
C ASN A 27 8.86 -5.80 -2.36
N VAL A 28 8.67 -6.17 -1.10
CA VAL A 28 7.38 -6.61 -0.55
C VAL A 28 7.08 -5.79 0.69
N ALA A 29 5.85 -5.27 0.75
CA ALA A 29 5.35 -4.55 1.93
C ALA A 29 3.96 -5.02 2.35
N PHE A 30 3.64 -4.78 3.61
CA PHE A 30 2.34 -5.10 4.21
C PHE A 30 1.73 -3.84 4.79
N GLY A 31 0.43 -3.63 4.60
CA GLY A 31 -0.24 -2.52 5.23
C GLY A 31 -1.65 -2.28 4.73
N HIS A 32 -2.07 -1.01 4.75
CA HIS A 32 -3.43 -0.61 4.41
C HIS A 32 -3.47 0.78 3.80
N HIS A 33 -4.43 1.00 2.90
CA HIS A 33 -4.78 2.32 2.40
C HIS A 33 -6.04 2.81 3.13
N GLY A 34 -6.12 4.10 3.43
CA GLY A 34 -7.26 4.71 4.09
C GLY A 34 -7.76 5.92 3.32
N GLY A 35 -9.06 6.16 3.40
CA GLY A 35 -9.69 7.34 2.81
C GLY A 35 -10.81 7.84 3.71
N VAL A 36 -10.81 9.13 3.99
CA VAL A 36 -11.91 9.86 4.64
C VAL A 36 -12.12 11.18 3.87
N PRO A 37 -13.28 11.85 3.97
CA PRO A 37 -13.48 13.12 3.28
C PRO A 37 -12.36 14.12 3.56
N GLY A 38 -11.69 14.57 2.50
CA GLY A 38 -10.55 15.48 2.56
C GLY A 38 -9.17 14.82 2.74
N PHE A 39 -9.07 13.50 2.92
CA PHE A 39 -7.79 12.84 3.16
C PHE A 39 -7.70 11.44 2.53
N THR A 40 -6.53 11.14 1.98
CA THR A 40 -6.12 9.78 1.62
C THR A 40 -4.78 9.45 2.26
N THR A 41 -4.62 8.19 2.68
CA THR A 41 -3.44 7.71 3.39
C THR A 41 -3.02 6.34 2.92
N VAL A 42 -1.74 6.06 3.09
CA VAL A 42 -1.20 4.71 2.99
C VAL A 42 -0.18 4.50 4.10
N ALA A 43 -0.28 3.37 4.78
CA ALA A 43 0.64 2.97 5.82
C ALA A 43 1.14 1.55 5.52
N LEU A 44 2.45 1.41 5.34
CA LEU A 44 3.11 0.18 4.92
C LEU A 44 4.30 -0.13 5.82
N ARG A 45 4.62 -1.41 5.94
CA ARG A 45 5.88 -1.91 6.47
C ARG A 45 6.48 -2.92 5.52
N THR A 46 7.71 -2.68 5.11
CA THR A 46 8.49 -3.58 4.25
C THR A 46 8.94 -4.83 5.02
N VAL A 47 9.24 -5.91 4.29
CA VAL A 47 9.84 -7.13 4.87
C VAL A 47 11.19 -6.87 5.55
N THR A 48 11.93 -5.85 5.10
CA THR A 48 13.22 -5.43 5.69
C THR A 48 13.05 -4.61 6.97
N GLY A 49 11.80 -4.25 7.33
CA GLY A 49 11.46 -3.59 8.58
C GLY A 49 11.30 -2.07 8.49
N ARG A 50 11.51 -1.44 7.32
CA ARG A 50 11.24 -0.01 7.09
C ARG A 50 9.74 0.26 7.04
N SER A 51 9.28 1.28 7.77
CA SER A 51 7.90 1.75 7.77
C SER A 51 7.74 2.99 6.89
N ILE A 52 6.67 3.06 6.13
CA ILE A 52 6.34 4.15 5.21
C ILE A 52 4.91 4.60 5.51
N VAL A 53 4.72 5.91 5.72
CA VAL A 53 3.41 6.52 5.90
C VAL A 53 3.34 7.72 4.99
N LEU A 54 2.36 7.74 4.09
CA LEU A 54 2.10 8.86 3.19
C LEU A 54 0.67 9.34 3.41
N TYR A 55 0.48 10.65 3.31
CA TYR A 55 -0.83 11.28 3.41
C TYR A 55 -0.96 12.37 2.34
N GLN A 56 -2.17 12.54 1.84
CA GLN A 56 -2.53 13.64 0.95
C GLN A 56 -3.77 14.33 1.51
N ASN A 57 -3.71 15.67 1.59
CA ASN A 57 -4.87 16.50 1.92
C ASN A 57 -5.69 16.69 0.64
N GLY A 58 -6.50 15.70 0.34
CA GLY A 58 -7.34 15.63 -0.84
C GLY A 58 -7.76 14.20 -1.12
N LEU A 59 -9.00 14.04 -1.56
CA LEU A 59 -9.48 12.82 -2.18
C LEU A 59 -9.74 13.18 -3.64
N ASP A 60 -8.66 13.25 -4.41
CA ASP A 60 -8.80 13.41 -5.85
C ASP A 60 -9.32 12.07 -6.41
N ALA A 61 -10.56 12.05 -6.88
CA ALA A 61 -11.16 10.84 -7.43
C ALA A 61 -10.44 10.35 -8.70
N HIS A 62 -9.64 11.22 -9.34
CA HIS A 62 -8.81 10.91 -10.49
C HIS A 62 -7.37 10.54 -10.12
N ASP A 63 -6.95 10.77 -8.87
CA ASP A 63 -5.61 10.48 -8.36
C ASP A 63 -5.68 10.03 -6.88
N ILE A 64 -6.43 8.95 -6.65
CA ILE A 64 -6.52 8.33 -5.33
C ILE A 64 -5.17 7.69 -5.01
N LEU A 65 -4.63 7.96 -3.82
CA LEU A 65 -3.49 7.22 -3.27
C LEU A 65 -3.86 5.74 -3.14
N THR A 66 -3.45 4.96 -4.13
CA THR A 66 -3.56 3.51 -4.18
C THR A 66 -2.15 2.93 -4.21
N SER A 67 -2.00 1.63 -3.94
CA SER A 67 -0.71 0.94 -4.00
C SER A 67 0.00 1.04 -5.36
N GLU A 68 -0.76 1.29 -6.42
CA GLU A 68 -0.22 1.50 -7.77
C GLU A 68 0.21 2.94 -8.04
N THR A 69 -0.08 3.89 -7.15
CA THR A 69 0.33 5.28 -7.31
C THR A 69 1.87 5.36 -7.40
N PRO A 70 2.44 5.95 -8.46
CA PRO A 70 3.89 5.97 -8.70
C PRO A 70 4.71 6.50 -7.53
N PHE A 71 4.12 7.39 -6.73
CA PHE A 71 4.74 7.95 -5.53
C PHE A 71 4.97 6.91 -4.42
N ILE A 72 4.10 5.90 -4.29
CA ILE A 72 4.31 4.80 -3.33
C ILE A 72 5.48 3.93 -3.77
N ARG A 73 5.54 3.58 -5.06
CA ARG A 73 6.68 2.85 -5.65
C ARG A 73 7.99 3.60 -5.42
N ALA A 74 8.00 4.92 -5.63
CA ALA A 74 9.17 5.76 -5.37
C ALA A 74 9.56 5.79 -3.88
N ALA A 75 8.58 5.87 -2.97
CA ALA A 75 8.85 5.87 -1.53
C ALA A 75 9.47 4.54 -1.03
N LEU A 76 9.17 3.43 -1.69
CA LEU A 76 9.69 2.08 -1.38
C LEU A 76 11.09 1.81 -1.92
N ALA A 77 11.51 2.51 -2.98
CA ALA A 77 12.82 2.32 -3.62
C ALA A 77 13.99 3.02 -2.89
N ALA A 78 13.70 3.89 -1.92
CA ALA A 78 14.69 4.62 -1.11
C ALA A 78 15.20 3.82 0.10
#